data_AF-A0A838AYR8-F1
#
_entry.id   AF-A0A838AYR8-F1
#
_cell.length_a   1.000
_cell.length_b   1.000
_cell.length_c   1.000
_cell.angle_alpha   90.00
_cell.angle_beta   90.00
_cell.angle_gamma   90.00
#
_symmetry.space_group_name_H-M   'P 1'
#
loop_
_entity.id
_entity.type
_entity.pdbx_description
1 polymer ?
#
loop_
_entity_poly.entity_id
_entity_poly.type
_entity_poly.pdbx_seq_one_letter_code
_entity_poly.pdbx_strand_id
1 'polypeptide(L)'
;MKPRRNLDEDRTLNVLLGWKADPPPYPTSLVERGSIALATPLRDLTKEQVRLLVSQGFGLEYVVPKAISILLENPLIGVTFYDGDLLISCLKVPQQFWMENQHLWVELDGILRSLDQTVSDIGKHRPQFDAAWEAWNSQNARSTKA
;
A
#
# COMPACT_ATOMS: atom_id res chain seq x y z
N MET A 1 -10.34 -9.91 -28.78
CA MET A 1 -11.46 -9.76 -27.83
C MET A 1 -11.29 -8.39 -27.17
N LYS A 2 -12.23 -7.45 -27.33
CA LYS A 2 -12.14 -6.16 -26.60
C LYS A 2 -12.26 -6.47 -25.11
N PRO A 3 -11.39 -5.92 -24.23
CA PRO A 3 -11.55 -6.14 -22.79
C PRO A 3 -12.93 -5.60 -22.39
N ARG A 4 -13.72 -6.42 -21.70
CA ARG A 4 -14.98 -5.98 -21.11
C ARG A 4 -14.63 -4.83 -20.18
N ARG A 5 -15.07 -3.61 -20.52
CA ARG A 5 -14.92 -2.43 -19.67
C ARG A 5 -15.57 -2.78 -18.33
N ASN A 6 -14.79 -2.87 -17.25
CA ASN A 6 -15.35 -3.06 -15.93
C ASN A 6 -16.17 -1.81 -15.60
N LEU A 7 -17.50 -1.92 -15.62
CA LEU A 7 -18.42 -0.79 -15.45
C LEU A 7 -18.25 -0.11 -14.09
N ASP A 8 -17.64 -0.78 -13.13
CA ASP A 8 -17.41 -0.27 -11.77
C ASP A 8 -16.26 0.73 -11.74
N GLU A 9 -15.27 0.57 -12.62
CA GLU A 9 -14.10 1.44 -12.67
C GLU A 9 -14.45 2.88 -13.04
N ASP A 10 -15.48 3.11 -13.84
CA ASP A 10 -15.93 4.45 -14.24
C ASP A 10 -16.84 5.11 -13.17
N ARG A 11 -17.25 4.38 -12.11
CA ARG A 11 -18.14 4.87 -11.06
C ARG A 11 -17.36 5.37 -9.86
N THR A 12 -17.91 6.34 -9.14
CA THR A 12 -17.36 6.80 -7.86
C THR A 12 -17.76 5.84 -6.73
N LEU A 13 -17.00 5.82 -5.64
CA LEU A 13 -17.35 5.01 -4.47
C LEU A 13 -18.68 5.46 -3.84
N ASN A 14 -19.00 6.76 -3.86
CA ASN A 14 -20.32 7.23 -3.45
C ASN A 14 -21.45 6.53 -4.20
N VAL A 15 -21.30 6.38 -5.53
CA VAL A 15 -22.30 5.68 -6.36
C VAL A 15 -22.32 4.18 -6.07
N LEU A 16 -21.14 3.55 -5.94
CA LEU A 16 -21.02 2.11 -5.70
C LEU A 16 -21.60 1.70 -4.34
N LEU A 17 -21.40 2.52 -3.31
CA LEU A 17 -21.87 2.29 -1.95
C LEU A 17 -23.30 2.80 -1.70
N GLY A 18 -23.91 3.50 -2.67
CA GLY A 18 -25.17 4.22 -2.44
C GLY A 18 -25.05 5.31 -1.38
N TRP A 19 -23.84 5.83 -1.15
CA TRP A 19 -23.54 6.82 -0.12
C TRP A 19 -23.83 8.24 -0.64
N LYS A 20 -24.55 9.02 0.16
CA LYS A 20 -24.80 10.43 -0.11
C LYS A 20 -23.77 11.28 0.62
N ALA A 21 -22.96 12.02 -0.13
CA ALA A 21 -21.94 12.90 0.43
C ALA A 21 -22.58 14.06 1.23
N ASP A 22 -21.96 14.39 2.36
CA ASP A 22 -22.30 15.58 3.13
C ASP A 22 -21.76 16.83 2.41
N PRO A 23 -22.54 17.92 2.36
CA PRO A 23 -22.05 19.18 1.80
C PRO A 23 -21.03 19.84 2.76
N PRO A 24 -20.10 20.66 2.23
CA PRO A 24 -19.20 21.46 3.06
C PRO A 24 -19.97 22.50 3.92
N PRO A 25 -19.36 23.03 5.00
CA PRO A 25 -17.96 22.83 5.42
C PRO A 25 -17.73 21.49 6.14
N TYR A 26 -16.58 20.86 5.89
CA TYR A 26 -16.19 19.65 6.58
C TYR A 26 -15.53 19.96 7.94
N PRO A 27 -15.74 19.11 8.96
CA PRO A 27 -15.25 19.37 10.32
C PRO A 27 -13.73 19.22 10.44
N THR A 28 -13.08 18.44 9.58
CA THR A 28 -11.62 18.25 9.55
C THR A 28 -11.12 18.02 8.13
N SER A 29 -9.83 18.25 7.90
CA SER A 29 -9.17 17.94 6.63
C SER A 29 -9.16 16.44 6.28
N LEU A 30 -9.27 15.57 7.29
CA LEU A 30 -9.42 14.13 7.07
C LEU A 30 -10.78 13.81 6.44
N VAL A 31 -11.85 14.40 6.97
CA VAL A 31 -13.21 14.22 6.44
C VAL A 31 -13.33 14.82 5.04
N GLU A 32 -12.74 15.99 4.81
CA GLU A 32 -12.69 16.62 3.49
C GLU A 32 -11.99 15.71 2.46
N ARG A 33 -10.76 15.25 2.75
CA ARG A 33 -10.02 14.36 1.83
C ARG A 33 -10.75 13.04 1.60
N GLY A 34 -11.38 12.47 2.64
CA GLY A 34 -12.21 11.28 2.52
C GLY A 34 -13.40 11.50 1.60
N SER A 35 -14.12 12.61 1.75
CA SER A 35 -15.24 12.98 0.88
C SER A 35 -14.82 13.14 -0.58
N ILE A 36 -13.70 13.83 -0.82
CA ILE A 36 -13.11 13.98 -2.16
C ILE A 36 -12.76 12.60 -2.75
N ALA A 37 -12.11 11.72 -1.97
CA ALA A 37 -11.76 10.38 -2.41
C ALA A 37 -13.00 9.54 -2.77
N LEU A 38 -14.05 9.59 -1.96
CA LEU A 38 -15.31 8.87 -2.24
C LEU A 38 -16.04 9.39 -3.47
N ALA A 39 -15.88 10.68 -3.79
CA ALA A 39 -16.41 11.32 -4.99
C ALA A 39 -15.53 11.14 -6.24
N THR A 40 -14.37 10.50 -6.12
CA THR A 40 -13.47 10.24 -7.25
C THR A 40 -13.84 8.92 -7.93
N PRO A 41 -13.87 8.83 -9.28
CA PRO A 41 -14.06 7.56 -9.98
C PRO A 41 -13.02 6.53 -9.55
N LEU A 42 -13.42 5.27 -9.45
CA LEU A 42 -12.57 4.18 -8.96
C LEU A 42 -11.26 4.10 -9.76
N ARG A 43 -11.32 4.23 -11.09
CA ARG A 43 -10.14 4.27 -11.97
C ARG A 43 -9.17 5.43 -11.72
N ASP A 44 -9.67 6.54 -11.21
CA ASP A 44 -8.94 7.80 -11.07
C ASP A 44 -8.45 8.02 -9.63
N LEU A 45 -8.74 7.09 -8.71
CA LEU A 45 -8.22 7.15 -7.34
C LEU A 45 -6.70 7.20 -7.35
N THR A 46 -6.14 8.21 -6.70
CA THR A 46 -4.69 8.29 -6.47
C THR A 46 -4.24 7.27 -5.44
N LYS A 47 -2.94 6.97 -5.41
CA LYS A 47 -2.36 6.08 -4.38
C LYS A 47 -2.66 6.59 -2.97
N GLU A 48 -2.58 7.91 -2.75
CA GLU A 48 -2.93 8.54 -1.46
C GLU A 48 -4.40 8.30 -1.10
N GLN A 49 -5.32 8.49 -2.04
CA GLN A 49 -6.75 8.27 -1.81
C GLN A 49 -7.05 6.80 -1.52
N VAL A 50 -6.46 5.86 -2.27
CA VAL A 50 -6.58 4.42 -1.99
C VAL A 50 -6.10 4.11 -0.57
N ARG A 51 -4.90 4.58 -0.21
CA ARG A 51 -4.33 4.35 1.11
C ARG A 51 -5.20 4.95 2.22
N LEU A 52 -5.70 6.16 2.02
CA LEU A 52 -6.59 6.85 2.95
C LEU A 52 -7.87 6.04 3.16
N LEU A 53 -8.54 5.63 2.09
CA LEU A 53 -9.80 4.90 2.16
C LEU A 53 -9.63 3.52 2.82
N VAL A 54 -8.56 2.78 2.51
CA VAL A 54 -8.19 1.54 3.21
C VAL A 54 -7.99 1.80 4.70
N SER A 55 -7.24 2.84 5.07
CA SER A 55 -6.98 3.20 6.47
C SER A 55 -8.24 3.57 7.24
N GLN A 56 -9.24 4.14 6.56
CA GLN A 56 -10.51 4.55 7.15
C GLN A 56 -11.60 3.47 7.08
N GLY A 57 -11.36 2.36 6.37
CA GLY A 57 -12.32 1.27 6.24
C GLY A 57 -13.48 1.52 5.26
N PHE A 58 -13.36 2.50 4.35
CA PHE A 58 -14.43 2.84 3.40
C PHE A 58 -14.30 2.07 2.09
N GLY A 59 -15.40 1.43 1.67
CA GLY A 59 -15.50 0.77 0.37
C GLY A 59 -14.44 -0.31 0.15
N LEU A 60 -14.09 -1.05 1.21
CA LEU A 60 -12.98 -2.02 1.21
C LEU A 60 -13.04 -3.03 0.07
N GLU A 61 -14.24 -3.48 -0.32
CA GLU A 61 -14.46 -4.40 -1.44
C GLU A 61 -13.95 -3.86 -2.79
N TYR A 62 -13.87 -2.54 -2.95
CA TYR A 62 -13.36 -1.88 -4.15
C TYR A 62 -11.93 -1.37 -3.99
N VAL A 63 -11.56 -0.86 -2.80
CA VAL A 63 -10.25 -0.21 -2.60
C VAL A 63 -9.14 -1.19 -2.23
N VAL A 64 -9.44 -2.31 -1.58
CA VAL A 64 -8.42 -3.32 -1.25
C VAL A 64 -7.86 -4.01 -2.51
N PRO A 65 -8.66 -4.40 -3.52
CA PRO A 65 -8.13 -4.92 -4.79
C PRO A 65 -7.16 -3.94 -5.48
N LYS A 66 -7.45 -2.64 -5.44
CA LYS A 66 -6.53 -1.61 -5.95
C LYS A 66 -5.27 -1.49 -5.12
N ALA A 67 -5.39 -1.53 -3.79
CA ALA A 67 -4.24 -1.53 -2.91
C ALA A 67 -3.31 -2.71 -3.20
N ILE A 68 -3.86 -3.92 -3.36
CA ILE A 68 -3.10 -5.12 -3.75
C ILE A 68 -2.43 -4.93 -5.11
N SER A 69 -3.14 -4.38 -6.10
CA SER A 69 -2.55 -4.08 -7.41
C SER A 69 -1.34 -3.14 -7.33
N ILE A 70 -1.40 -2.12 -6.46
CA ILE A 70 -0.29 -1.20 -6.20
C ILE A 70 0.86 -1.92 -5.47
N LEU A 71 0.55 -2.77 -4.49
CA LEU A 71 1.53 -3.49 -3.68
C LEU A 71 2.24 -4.61 -4.46
N LEU A 72 1.60 -5.18 -5.49
CA LEU A 72 2.23 -6.12 -6.41
C LEU A 72 3.39 -5.47 -7.18
N GLU A 73 3.28 -4.18 -7.51
CA GLU A 73 4.37 -3.45 -8.17
C GLU A 73 5.50 -3.09 -7.18
N ASN A 74 5.14 -2.63 -5.98
CA ASN A 74 6.09 -2.29 -4.93
C ASN A 74 5.47 -2.46 -3.52
N PRO A 75 5.83 -3.54 -2.79
CA PRO A 75 5.30 -3.79 -1.45
C PRO A 75 5.66 -2.74 -0.40
N LEU A 76 6.79 -2.03 -0.59
CA LEU A 76 7.31 -1.01 0.32
C LEU A 76 7.12 0.41 -0.24
N ILE A 77 6.13 0.62 -1.11
CA ILE A 77 5.84 1.94 -1.65
C ILE A 77 5.55 2.95 -0.52
N GLY A 78 6.23 4.09 -0.56
CA GLY A 78 5.91 5.25 0.28
C GLY A 78 4.81 6.09 -0.38
N VAL A 79 3.61 6.13 0.23
CA VAL A 79 2.48 6.88 -0.34
C VAL A 79 2.30 8.24 0.31
N THR A 80 2.27 8.32 1.65
CA THR A 80 2.00 9.59 2.34
C THR A 80 2.84 9.79 3.60
N PHE A 81 3.10 8.73 4.39
CA PHE A 81 3.80 8.89 5.69
C PHE A 81 5.19 8.24 5.70
N TYR A 82 5.31 7.02 5.18
CA TYR A 82 6.53 6.23 5.21
C TYR A 82 6.46 5.09 4.20
N ASP A 83 7.60 4.49 3.88
CA ASP A 83 7.70 3.33 2.98
C ASP A 83 6.92 2.13 3.54
N GLY A 84 5.98 1.60 2.76
CA GLY A 84 5.10 0.51 3.16
C GLY A 84 3.84 0.95 3.92
N ASP A 85 3.53 2.25 4.00
CA ASP A 85 2.34 2.73 4.71
C ASP A 85 1.02 2.16 4.14
N LEU A 86 0.95 1.89 2.84
CA LEU A 86 -0.18 1.20 2.22
C LEU A 86 -0.29 -0.27 2.66
N LEU A 87 0.83 -0.99 2.71
CA LEU A 87 0.87 -2.39 3.16
C LEU A 87 0.39 -2.48 4.61
N ILE A 88 0.91 -1.63 5.50
CA ILE A 88 0.50 -1.57 6.90
C ILE A 88 -0.98 -1.22 7.04
N SER A 89 -1.51 -0.35 6.18
CA SER A 89 -2.94 -0.03 6.18
C SER A 89 -3.79 -1.25 5.81
N CYS A 90 -3.37 -2.05 4.82
CA CYS A 90 -4.05 -3.28 4.44
C CYS A 90 -4.04 -4.31 5.58
N LEU A 91 -2.90 -4.49 6.26
CA LEU A 91 -2.79 -5.43 7.39
C LEU A 91 -3.67 -5.08 8.60
N LYS A 92 -4.14 -3.83 8.69
CA LYS A 92 -5.06 -3.36 9.73
C LYS A 92 -6.54 -3.49 9.37
N VAL A 93 -6.86 -3.94 8.14
CA VAL A 93 -8.24 -4.21 7.73
C VAL A 93 -8.87 -5.29 8.62
N PRO A 94 -10.12 -5.13 9.09
CA PRO A 94 -10.74 -6.07 10.01
C PRO A 94 -10.77 -7.52 9.50
N GLN A 95 -10.59 -8.48 10.41
CA GLN A 95 -10.59 -9.92 10.08
C GLN A 95 -11.83 -10.36 9.28
N GLN A 96 -13.01 -9.82 9.60
CA GLN A 96 -14.26 -10.15 8.92
C GLN A 96 -14.19 -9.94 7.40
N PHE A 97 -13.54 -8.85 6.97
CA PHE A 97 -13.36 -8.57 5.54
C PHE A 97 -12.56 -9.69 4.85
N TRP A 98 -11.48 -10.16 5.48
CA TRP A 98 -10.64 -11.23 4.93
C TRP A 98 -11.35 -12.59 4.92
N MET A 99 -12.20 -12.85 5.92
CA MET A 99 -13.03 -14.07 5.95
C MET A 99 -14.02 -14.12 4.78
N GLU A 100 -14.57 -12.98 4.39
CA GLU A 100 -15.49 -12.82 3.26
C GLU A 100 -14.77 -12.74 1.91
N ASN A 101 -13.51 -12.28 1.89
CA ASN A 101 -12.73 -12.03 0.68
C ASN A 101 -11.42 -12.83 0.65
N GLN A 102 -11.51 -14.15 0.84
CA GLN A 102 -10.34 -15.04 0.96
C GLN A 102 -9.39 -14.99 -0.24
N HIS A 103 -9.91 -14.75 -1.45
CA HIS A 103 -9.08 -14.60 -2.64
C HIS A 103 -8.11 -13.40 -2.53
N LEU A 104 -8.59 -12.25 -2.03
CA LEU A 104 -7.74 -11.07 -1.79
C LEU A 104 -6.73 -11.33 -0.67
N TRP A 105 -7.13 -12.09 0.35
CA TRP A 105 -6.20 -12.51 1.40
C TRP A 105 -5.04 -13.32 0.83
N VAL A 106 -5.33 -14.29 -0.05
CA VAL A 106 -4.30 -15.12 -0.70
C VAL A 106 -3.35 -14.27 -1.55
N GLU A 107 -3.87 -13.29 -2.27
CA GLU A 107 -3.02 -12.36 -3.05
C GLU A 107 -2.09 -11.55 -2.15
N LEU A 108 -2.62 -10.97 -1.05
CA LEU A 108 -1.81 -10.21 -0.10
C LEU A 108 -0.79 -11.10 0.63
N ASP A 109 -1.18 -12.31 1.04
CA ASP A 109 -0.28 -13.30 1.66
C ASP A 109 0.86 -13.69 0.71
N GLY A 110 0.59 -13.81 -0.59
CA GLY A 110 1.63 -14.03 -1.60
C GLY A 110 2.68 -12.91 -1.63
N ILE A 111 2.24 -11.64 -1.54
CA ILE A 111 3.14 -10.48 -1.46
C ILE A 111 3.98 -10.54 -0.18
N LEU A 112 3.35 -10.82 0.96
CA LEU A 112 4.04 -10.92 2.26
C LEU A 112 5.10 -12.01 2.26
N ARG A 113 4.78 -13.21 1.76
CA ARG A 113 5.74 -14.31 1.64
C ARG A 113 6.94 -13.95 0.77
N SER A 114 6.70 -13.28 -0.35
CA SER A 114 7.79 -12.81 -1.23
C SER A 114 8.67 -11.78 -0.53
N LEU A 115 8.08 -10.88 0.27
CA LEU A 115 8.80 -9.90 1.05
C LEU A 115 9.62 -10.56 2.17
N ASP A 116 9.04 -11.50 2.92
CA ASP A 116 9.73 -12.26 3.96
C ASP A 116 10.94 -13.01 3.40
N GLN A 117 10.79 -13.63 2.23
CA GLN A 117 11.88 -14.29 1.54
C GLN A 117 12.99 -13.30 1.16
N THR A 118 12.62 -12.14 0.62
CA THR A 118 13.58 -11.08 0.27
C THR A 118 14.35 -10.60 1.50
N VAL A 119 13.66 -10.35 2.62
CA VAL A 119 14.28 -9.94 3.89
C VAL A 119 15.22 -11.03 4.42
N SER A 120 14.80 -12.30 4.33
CA SER A 120 15.67 -13.43 4.68
C SER A 120 16.94 -13.46 3.86
N ASP A 121 16.85 -13.27 2.55
CA ASP A 121 18.01 -13.29 1.65
C ASP A 121 18.92 -12.08 1.86
N ILE A 122 18.37 -10.89 2.11
CA ILE A 122 19.14 -9.73 2.56
C ILE A 122 19.94 -10.09 3.82
N GLY A 123 19.31 -10.74 4.80
CA GLY A 123 19.98 -11.17 6.03
C GLY A 123 21.17 -12.10 5.79
N LYS A 124 21.09 -12.98 4.78
CA LYS A 124 22.20 -13.89 4.41
C LYS A 124 23.38 -13.15 3.76
N HIS A 125 23.10 -12.12 2.97
CA HIS A 125 24.13 -11.39 2.22
C HIS A 125 24.68 -10.16 2.96
N ARG A 126 23.95 -9.64 3.96
CA ARG A 126 24.33 -8.44 4.72
C ARG A 126 25.73 -8.53 5.36
N PRO A 127 26.17 -9.66 5.96
CA PRO A 127 27.50 -9.75 6.55
C PRO A 127 28.63 -9.55 5.53
N GLN A 128 28.47 -10.05 4.31
CA GLN A 128 29.46 -9.87 3.24
C GLN A 128 29.60 -8.39 2.86
N PHE A 129 28.47 -7.67 2.80
CA PHE A 129 28.46 -6.23 2.55
C PHE A 129 29.12 -5.45 3.69
N ASP A 130 28.79 -5.77 4.95
CA ASP A 130 29.37 -5.09 6.12
C ASP A 130 30.89 -5.34 6.25
N ALA A 131 31.36 -6.55 5.93
CA ALA A 131 32.80 -6.88 5.94
C ALA A 131 33.61 -6.03 4.94
N ALA A 132 33.02 -5.63 3.81
CA ALA A 132 33.68 -4.75 2.85
C ALA A 132 33.98 -3.36 3.45
N TRP A 133 33.05 -2.84 4.27
CA TRP A 133 33.21 -1.57 4.96
C TRP A 133 34.34 -1.64 6.02
N GLU A 134 34.42 -2.73 6.77
CA GLU A 134 35.47 -2.94 7.78
C GLU A 134 36.87 -3.01 7.15
N ALA A 135 36.99 -3.69 6.02
CA ALA A 135 38.25 -3.80 5.28
C ALA A 135 38.74 -2.43 4.79
N TRP A 136 37.83 -1.60 4.25
CA TRP A 136 38.14 -0.25 3.79
C TRP A 136 38.62 0.65 4.93
N ASN A 137 37.91 0.64 6.08
CA ASN A 137 38.31 1.45 7.24
C ASN A 137 39.66 1.02 7.82
N SER A 138 39.94 -0.28 7.83
CA SER A 138 41.20 -0.84 8.33
C SER A 138 42.41 -0.45 7.44
N GLN A 139 42.21 -0.31 6.14
CA GLN A 139 43.24 0.15 5.21
C GLN A 139 43.50 1.65 5.35
N ASN A 140 42.46 2.48 5.47
CA ASN A 140 42.60 3.92 5.64
C ASN A 140 43.25 4.30 6.98
N ALA A 141 42.96 3.57 8.06
CA ALA A 141 43.58 3.77 9.37
C ALA A 141 45.09 3.41 9.38
N ARG A 142 45.53 2.52 8.48
CA ARG A 142 46.96 2.19 8.30
C ARG A 142 47.68 3.24 7.46
N SER A 143 46.99 3.88 6.51
CA SER A 143 47.55 4.93 5.65
C SER A 143 47.76 6.28 6.35
N THR A 144 47.09 6.56 7.47
CA THR A 144 47.19 7.83 8.21
C THR A 144 48.26 7.83 9.31
N LYS A 145 48.90 6.68 9.57
CA LYS A 145 49.97 6.52 10.58
C LYS A 145 51.38 6.42 9.97
N ALA A 146 51.53 6.72 8.69
CA ALA A 146 52.80 6.72 7.96
C ALA A 146 53.24 8.15 7.62
#